data_AF-A0A160TP27-F1
#
_entry.id   AF-A0A160TP27-F1
#
_cell.length_a   1.000
_cell.length_b   1.000
_cell.length_c   1.000
_cell.angle_alpha   90.00
_cell.angle_beta   90.00
_cell.angle_gamma   90.00
#
_symmetry.space_group_name_H-M   'P 1'
#
loop_
_entity.id
_entity.type
_entity.pdbx_description
1 polymer ?
#
loop_
_entity_poly.entity_id
_entity_poly.type
_entity_poly.pdbx_seq_one_letter_code
_entity_poly.pdbx_strand_id
1 'polypeptide(L)'
;MRPSADGCEECLKTGDWWVHLRLCRTCGHVGCCDDSPNRHATAHFHATSHPIIEGYDPPEGWGWCYVDEVDFDLSDRMTPHPRPIPRFI
;
A
#
# COMPACT_ATOMS: atom_id res chain seq x y z
N MET A 1 -10.03 -3.13 9.01
CA MET A 1 -10.02 -3.09 7.53
C MET A 1 -9.40 -4.38 7.03
N ARG A 2 -9.79 -4.87 5.84
CA ARG A 2 -9.19 -6.04 5.19
C ARG A 2 -8.49 -5.61 3.90
N PRO A 3 -7.26 -6.07 3.63
CA PRO A 3 -6.59 -5.87 2.34
C PRO A 3 -7.41 -6.49 1.19
N SER A 4 -7.49 -5.79 0.05
CA SER A 4 -8.15 -6.29 -1.19
C SER A 4 -7.41 -7.48 -1.80
N ALA A 5 -6.08 -7.49 -1.67
CA ALA A 5 -5.20 -8.49 -2.25
C ALA A 5 -3.98 -8.76 -1.34
N ASP A 6 -3.25 -9.84 -1.61
CA ASP A 6 -2.01 -10.20 -0.90
C ASP A 6 -0.77 -9.49 -1.48
N GLY A 7 -0.97 -8.42 -2.24
CA GLY A 7 0.04 -7.73 -3.02
C GLY A 7 -0.58 -6.56 -3.77
N CYS A 8 0.19 -5.88 -4.60
CA CYS A 8 -0.37 -4.86 -5.48
C CYS A 8 -1.34 -5.53 -6.47
N GLU A 9 -2.62 -5.15 -6.41
CA GLU A 9 -3.69 -5.84 -7.16
C GLU A 9 -3.44 -5.80 -8.67
N GLU A 10 -2.98 -4.66 -9.17
CA GLU A 10 -2.67 -4.43 -10.58
C GLU A 10 -1.42 -5.19 -11.02
N CYS A 11 -0.33 -5.12 -10.24
CA CYS A 11 0.90 -5.86 -10.58
C CYS A 11 0.66 -7.38 -10.57
N LEU A 12 -0.19 -7.88 -9.65
CA LEU A 12 -0.57 -9.29 -9.63
C LEU A 12 -1.35 -9.71 -10.89
N LYS A 13 -2.17 -8.81 -11.46
CA LYS A 13 -2.92 -9.08 -12.70
C LYS A 13 -2.01 -9.13 -13.92
N THR A 14 -0.98 -8.30 -13.97
CA THR A 14 -0.04 -8.21 -15.10
C THR A 14 1.17 -9.13 -14.95
N GLY A 15 1.44 -9.63 -13.74
CA GLY A 15 2.67 -10.38 -13.43
C GLY A 15 3.89 -9.47 -13.25
N ASP A 16 3.68 -8.18 -12.97
CA ASP A 16 4.76 -7.23 -12.72
C ASP A 16 5.30 -7.33 -11.29
N TRP A 17 6.52 -6.84 -11.11
CA TRP A 17 7.17 -6.77 -9.81
C TRP A 17 6.96 -5.41 -9.13
N TRP A 18 7.24 -5.35 -7.83
CA TRP A 18 7.22 -4.15 -7.01
C TRP A 18 8.36 -4.16 -6.00
N VAL A 19 8.67 -2.98 -5.43
CA VAL A 19 9.64 -2.81 -4.36
C VAL A 19 8.96 -2.89 -2.99
N HIS A 20 8.00 -1.98 -2.74
CA HIS A 20 7.24 -1.90 -1.49
C HIS A 20 5.75 -1.77 -1.76
N LEU A 21 4.95 -2.17 -0.77
CA LEU A 21 3.49 -2.08 -0.83
C LEU A 21 2.96 -1.01 0.11
N ARG A 22 1.92 -0.33 -0.35
CA ARG A 22 1.15 0.67 0.37
C ARG A 22 -0.31 0.24 0.42
N LEU A 23 -0.88 0.19 1.62
CA LEU A 23 -2.29 -0.13 1.83
C LEU A 23 -3.08 1.15 2.09
N CYS A 24 -4.15 1.37 1.35
CA CYS A 24 -5.05 2.48 1.58
C CYS A 24 -5.90 2.22 2.83
N ARG A 25 -5.82 3.10 3.83
CA ARG A 25 -6.57 2.96 5.10
C ARG A 25 -8.06 3.28 4.98
N THR A 26 -8.50 3.81 3.84
CA THR A 26 -9.90 4.18 3.59
C THR A 26 -10.70 3.05 2.93
N CYS A 27 -10.11 2.34 1.96
CA CYS A 27 -10.81 1.28 1.21
C CYS A 27 -10.12 -0.09 1.22
N GLY A 28 -8.88 -0.21 1.72
CA GLY A 28 -8.16 -1.49 1.84
C GLY A 28 -7.48 -1.94 0.55
N HIS A 29 -7.46 -1.09 -0.47
CA HIS A 29 -6.72 -1.33 -1.69
C HIS A 29 -5.21 -1.37 -1.41
N VAL A 30 -4.49 -2.29 -2.07
CA VAL A 30 -3.04 -2.46 -1.93
C VAL A 30 -2.39 -2.09 -3.25
N GLY A 31 -1.54 -1.08 -3.24
CA GLY A 31 -0.80 -0.58 -4.40
C GLY A 31 0.70 -0.63 -4.17
N CYS A 32 1.49 -0.69 -5.25
CA CYS A 32 2.94 -0.57 -5.17
C CYS A 32 3.37 0.90 -4.95
N CYS A 33 4.48 1.12 -4.25
CA CYS A 33 5.01 2.45 -3.95
C CYS A 33 5.51 3.21 -5.19
N ASP A 34 5.88 4.47 -5.01
CA ASP A 34 6.43 5.33 -6.08
C ASP A 34 7.80 4.89 -6.61
N ASP A 35 8.58 4.15 -5.82
CA ASP A 35 9.84 3.52 -6.25
C ASP A 35 9.61 2.27 -7.11
N SER A 36 8.38 1.74 -7.13
CA SER A 36 8.00 0.66 -8.03
C SER A 36 7.66 1.24 -9.41
N PRO A 37 7.91 0.49 -10.51
CA PRO A 37 7.74 1.01 -11.87
C PRO A 37 6.34 1.54 -12.16
N ASN A 38 5.30 0.93 -11.57
CA ASN A 38 3.90 1.24 -11.87
C ASN A 38 3.24 2.29 -10.95
N ARG A 39 3.81 2.58 -9.78
CA ARG A 39 3.32 3.63 -8.84
C ARG A 39 1.81 3.58 -8.52
N HIS A 40 1.25 2.38 -8.36
CA HIS A 40 -0.20 2.19 -8.22
C HIS A 40 -0.80 2.85 -6.97
N ALA A 41 -0.04 2.98 -5.87
CA ALA A 41 -0.54 3.66 -4.68
C ALA A 41 -0.91 5.13 -4.95
N THR A 42 -0.04 5.85 -5.67
CA THR A 42 -0.25 7.26 -6.02
C THR A 42 -1.31 7.41 -7.09
N ALA A 43 -1.34 6.52 -8.10
CA ALA A 43 -2.42 6.48 -9.09
C ALA A 43 -3.79 6.27 -8.42
N HIS A 44 -3.87 5.38 -7.43
CA HIS A 44 -5.07 5.13 -6.64
C HIS A 44 -5.51 6.36 -5.85
N PHE A 45 -4.56 7.07 -5.21
CA PHE A 45 -4.86 8.34 -4.55
C PHE A 45 -5.46 9.36 -5.52
N HIS A 46 -4.87 9.57 -6.70
CA HIS A 46 -5.40 10.50 -7.69
C HIS A 46 -6.79 10.10 -8.21
N ALA A 47 -7.08 8.80 -8.33
CA ALA A 47 -8.36 8.32 -8.82
C ALA A 47 -9.49 8.37 -7.76
N THR A 48 -9.16 8.16 -6.49
CA THR A 48 -10.16 7.99 -5.41
C THR A 48 -10.17 9.10 -4.38
N SER A 49 -9.13 9.94 -4.36
CA SER A 49 -8.87 10.94 -3.33
C SER A 49 -8.78 10.36 -1.91
N HIS A 50 -8.38 9.09 -1.77
CA HIS A 50 -8.10 8.49 -0.46
C HIS A 50 -6.73 8.94 0.06
N PRO A 51 -6.67 9.80 1.08
CA PRO A 51 -5.43 10.52 1.38
C PRO A 51 -4.42 9.68 2.17
N ILE A 52 -4.88 8.63 2.86
CA ILE A 52 -4.06 7.91 3.84
C ILE A 52 -3.66 6.54 3.31
N ILE A 53 -2.35 6.30 3.30
CA ILE A 53 -1.72 5.00 3.08
C ILE A 53 -0.94 4.51 4.30
N GLU A 54 -0.72 3.22 4.38
CA GLU A 54 0.09 2.52 5.38
C GLU A 54 1.19 1.70 4.69
N GLY A 55 2.39 1.66 5.29
CA GLY A 55 3.44 0.73 4.87
C GLY A 55 3.03 -0.73 5.11
N TYR A 56 2.74 -1.46 4.04
CA TYR A 56 2.17 -2.81 4.13
C TYR A 56 3.20 -3.92 3.88
N ASP A 57 4.19 -3.70 3.01
CA ASP A 57 5.36 -4.58 2.89
C ASP A 57 6.63 -3.73 2.67
N PRO A 58 7.57 -3.73 3.63
CA PRO A 58 7.49 -4.36 4.96
C PRO A 58 6.44 -3.70 5.90
N PRO A 59 5.91 -4.44 6.91
CA PRO A 59 5.01 -3.87 7.92
C PRO A 59 5.79 -3.04 8.94
N GLU A 60 6.10 -1.81 8.55
CA GLU A 60 6.90 -0.89 9.38
C GLU A 60 6.06 -0.12 10.40
N GLY A 61 4.73 -0.15 10.28
CA GLY A 61 3.85 0.50 11.25
C GLY A 61 3.81 2.01 11.12
N TRP A 62 4.02 2.57 9.92
CA TRP A 62 3.79 3.99 9.67
C TRP A 62 2.66 4.21 8.66
N GLY A 63 2.03 5.38 8.76
CA GLY A 63 1.07 5.91 7.81
C GLY A 63 1.58 7.19 7.16
N TRP A 64 1.14 7.46 5.93
CA TRP A 64 1.41 8.69 5.21
C TRP A 64 0.12 9.31 4.71
N CYS A 65 -0.02 10.62 4.88
CA CYS A 65 -1.10 11.39 4.30
C CYS A 65 -0.59 12.16 3.07
N TYR A 66 -1.12 11.86 1.88
CA TYR A 66 -0.76 12.55 0.64
C TYR A 66 -1.15 14.04 0.63
N VAL A 67 -2.19 14.42 1.38
CA VAL A 67 -2.69 15.81 1.40
C VAL A 67 -1.89 16.68 2.34
N ASP A 68 -1.58 16.16 3.53
CA ASP A 68 -0.86 16.88 4.56
C ASP A 68 0.67 16.74 4.42
N GLU A 69 1.12 15.79 3.58
CA GLU A 69 2.54 15.45 3.39
C GLU A 69 3.27 15.13 4.71
N VAL A 70 2.58 14.40 5.59
CA VAL A 70 3.11 13.96 6.89
C VAL A 70 3.08 12.45 7.03
N ASP A 71 4.13 11.93 7.66
CA ASP A 71 4.13 10.60 8.24
C ASP A 71 3.56 10.60 9.67
N PHE A 72 3.02 9.47 10.08
CA PHE A 72 2.54 9.27 11.45
C PHE A 72 2.66 7.81 11.87
N ASP A 73 2.76 7.61 13.18
CA ASP A 73 2.90 6.26 13.74
C ASP A 73 1.58 5.49 13.71
N LEU A 74 1.65 4.28 13.17
CA LEU A 74 0.60 3.28 13.09
C LEU A 74 1.01 1.95 13.76
N SER A 75 2.11 1.92 14.52
CA SER A 75 2.65 0.70 15.14
C SER A 75 1.60 -0.06 15.96
N ASP A 76 0.72 0.65 16.67
CA ASP A 76 -0.37 0.05 17.47
C ASP A 76 -1.62 -0.36 16.66
N ARG A 77 -1.72 0.05 15.39
CA ARG A 77 -2.92 -0.12 14.55
C ARG A 77 -2.63 -0.68 13.16
N MET A 78 -1.53 -1.42 13.08
CA MET A 78 -1.02 -2.01 11.85
C MET A 78 -2.04 -3.00 11.26
N THR A 79 -2.14 -3.02 9.93
CA THR A 79 -3.00 -3.97 9.23
C THR A 79 -2.34 -5.36 9.26
N PRO A 80 -2.99 -6.37 9.84
CA PRO A 80 -2.42 -7.71 9.88
C PRO A 80 -2.37 -8.33 8.48
N HIS A 81 -1.32 -9.12 8.22
CA HIS A 81 -1.19 -9.92 7.01
C HIS A 81 -1.97 -11.22 7.14
N PRO A 82 -3.09 -11.38 6.43
CA PRO A 82 -3.85 -12.64 6.49
C PRO A 82 -3.13 -13.78 5.76
N ARG A 83 -2.23 -13.47 4.81
CA ARG A 83 -1.50 -14.42 3.99
C ARG A 83 -0.08 -13.92 3.69
N PRO A 84 0.86 -14.82 3.32
CA PRO A 84 2.19 -14.41 2.89
C PRO A 84 2.14 -13.53 1.65
N ILE A 85 2.83 -12.39 1.69
CA ILE A 85 2.98 -11.48 0.55
C ILE A 85 4.11 -12.00 -0.35
N PRO A 86 3.88 -12.17 -1.66
CA PRO A 86 4.97 -12.45 -2.61
C PRO A 86 5.98 -11.30 -2.63
N ARG A 87 7.26 -11.61 -2.43
CA ARG A 87 8.36 -10.65 -2.54
C ARG A 87 9.08 -10.84 -3.87
N PHE A 88 9.29 -9.73 -4.59
CA PHE A 88 9.95 -9.76 -5.89
C PHE A 88 11.38 -9.19 -5.85
N ILE A 89 11.62 -8.14 -5.05
CA ILE A 89 12.90 -7.44 -4.90
C ILE A 89 13.22 -7.16 -3.43
#